data_AF-A0A965J211-F1
#
_entry.id   AF-A0A965J211-F1
#
_cell.length_a   1.000
_cell.length_b   1.000
_cell.length_c   1.000
_cell.angle_alpha   90.00
_cell.angle_beta   90.00
_cell.angle_gamma   90.00
#
_symmetry.space_group_name_H-M   'P 1'
#
loop_
_entity.id
_entity.type
_entity.pdbx_description
1 polymer ?
#
loop_
_entity_poly.entity_id
_entity_poly.type
_entity_poly.pdbx_seq_one_letter_code
_entity_poly.pdbx_strand_id
1 'polypeptide(L)'
;IGQKLKENYFIQNDTKITLVCHSMGFAVALGICDILRDSVEFKDFIILSPEGADNARFDWTKFQHVWHYSSSWKNNRYRLVCRQDGIAPQVPIHGLKNNETEGIIGVPSRSRNVKLGFYKSHHLSFYNWFFDIKKGERGYFGDY
;
A
#
# COMPACT_ATOMS: atom_id res chain seq x y z
N ILE A 1 -11.10 32.06 -4.62
CA ILE A 1 -10.68 31.84 -6.03
C ILE A 1 -9.76 30.61 -6.15
N GLY A 2 -8.74 30.44 -5.29
CA GLY A 2 -7.79 29.31 -5.39
C GLY A 2 -8.34 27.90 -5.13
N GLN A 3 -9.37 27.72 -4.30
CA GLN A 3 -9.94 26.39 -4.00
C GLN A 3 -10.79 25.85 -5.16
N LYS A 4 -11.68 26.70 -5.72
CA LYS A 4 -12.43 26.42 -6.96
C LYS A 4 -11.53 26.15 -8.17
N LEU A 5 -10.38 26.80 -8.27
CA LEU A 5 -9.42 26.57 -9.35
C LEU A 5 -8.73 25.20 -9.22
N LYS A 6 -8.44 24.73 -8.00
CA LYS A 6 -7.87 23.40 -7.77
C LYS A 6 -8.89 22.30 -8.03
N GLU A 7 -10.12 22.46 -7.55
CA GLU A 7 -11.24 21.56 -7.87
C GLU A 7 -11.44 21.44 -9.39
N ASN A 8 -11.48 22.57 -10.09
CA ASN A 8 -11.63 22.57 -11.55
C ASN A 8 -10.44 21.91 -12.29
N TYR A 9 -9.22 21.98 -11.77
CA TYR A 9 -8.05 21.36 -12.43
C TYR A 9 -8.08 19.83 -12.35
N PHE A 10 -8.52 19.26 -11.22
CA PHE A 10 -8.73 17.81 -11.06
C PHE A 10 -9.98 17.31 -11.81
N ILE A 11 -10.98 18.17 -12.02
CA ILE A 11 -12.20 17.83 -12.78
C ILE A 11 -11.98 17.91 -14.30
N GLN A 12 -11.09 18.80 -14.77
CA GLN A 12 -10.85 19.00 -16.21
C GLN A 12 -9.84 18.02 -16.82
N ASN A 13 -9.01 17.38 -16.00
CA ASN A 13 -8.13 16.30 -16.44
C ASN A 13 -8.64 15.00 -15.84
N ASP A 14 -8.68 13.91 -16.60
CA ASP A 14 -9.05 12.54 -16.16
C ASP A 14 -8.00 11.96 -15.18
N THR A 15 -7.71 12.72 -14.12
CA THR A 15 -6.58 12.54 -13.22
C THR A 15 -7.00 11.65 -12.09
N LYS A 16 -6.60 10.39 -12.19
CA LYS A 16 -6.82 9.41 -11.12
C LYS A 16 -5.75 9.57 -10.05
N ILE A 17 -6.18 9.52 -8.79
CA ILE A 17 -5.29 9.73 -7.65
C ILE A 17 -4.66 8.39 -7.22
N THR A 18 -3.33 8.37 -7.11
CA THR A 18 -2.58 7.29 -6.46
C THR A 18 -2.16 7.72 -5.06
N LEU A 19 -2.45 6.88 -4.07
CA LEU A 19 -2.11 7.10 -2.67
C LEU A 19 -0.97 6.16 -2.26
N VAL A 20 0.02 6.71 -1.57
CA VAL A 20 1.12 5.95 -0.96
C VAL A 20 1.17 6.30 0.51
N CYS A 21 1.10 5.30 1.37
CA CYS A 21 1.11 5.51 2.81
C CYS A 21 2.04 4.53 3.54
N HIS A 22 2.47 4.95 4.73
CA HIS A 22 3.36 4.19 5.59
C HIS A 22 2.91 4.28 7.05
N SER A 23 2.99 3.18 7.81
CA SER A 23 2.71 3.17 9.27
C SER A 23 1.30 3.75 9.56
N MET A 24 1.17 4.62 10.56
CA MET A 24 -0.06 5.32 10.91
C MET A 24 -0.57 6.24 9.80
N GLY A 25 0.27 6.60 8.83
CA GLY A 25 -0.15 7.31 7.61
C GLY A 25 -1.23 6.55 6.83
N PHE A 26 -1.37 5.25 7.03
CA PHE A 26 -2.49 4.46 6.51
C PHE A 26 -3.85 4.97 7.01
N ALA A 27 -4.00 5.25 8.31
CA ALA A 27 -5.26 5.77 8.86
C ALA A 27 -5.58 7.18 8.33
N VAL A 28 -4.56 8.03 8.18
CA VAL A 28 -4.71 9.36 7.57
C VAL A 28 -5.14 9.24 6.12
N ALA A 29 -4.52 8.35 5.35
CA ALA A 29 -4.89 8.11 3.96
C ALA A 29 -6.34 7.61 3.83
N LEU A 30 -6.81 6.73 4.71
CA LEU A 30 -8.21 6.30 4.76
C LEU A 30 -9.15 7.48 5.03
N GLY A 31 -8.80 8.38 5.95
CA GLY A 31 -9.58 9.59 6.20
C GLY A 31 -9.67 10.51 4.97
N ILE A 32 -8.56 10.67 4.24
CA ILE A 32 -8.53 11.41 2.97
C ILE A 32 -9.43 10.72 1.94
N CYS A 33 -9.36 9.39 1.83
CA CYS A 33 -10.20 8.63 0.91
C CYS A 33 -11.67 8.86 1.20
N ASP A 34 -12.09 8.80 2.47
CA ASP A 34 -13.49 8.97 2.85
C ASP A 34 -14.04 10.36 2.50
N ILE A 35 -13.22 11.42 2.66
CA ILE A 35 -13.59 12.78 2.27
C ILE A 35 -13.72 12.93 0.75
N LEU A 36 -12.82 12.30 -0.01
CA LEU A 36 -12.72 12.49 -1.46
C LEU A 36 -13.51 11.47 -2.29
N ARG A 37 -14.06 10.43 -1.67
CA ARG A 37 -14.61 9.23 -2.33
C ARG A 37 -15.70 9.44 -3.39
N ASP A 38 -16.35 10.61 -3.36
CA ASP A 38 -17.45 11.00 -4.25
C ASP A 38 -17.05 12.15 -5.20
N SER A 39 -15.80 12.62 -5.13
CA SER A 39 -15.29 13.78 -5.88
C SER A 39 -14.10 13.47 -6.78
N VAL A 40 -13.45 12.32 -6.60
CA VAL A 40 -12.25 11.92 -7.36
C VAL A 40 -12.32 10.45 -7.74
N GLU A 41 -11.65 10.10 -8.84
CA GLU A 41 -11.38 8.71 -9.17
C GLU A 41 -10.04 8.29 -8.57
N PHE A 42 -9.99 7.10 -7.98
CA PHE A 42 -8.75 6.54 -7.45
C PHE A 42 -8.15 5.50 -8.39
N LYS A 43 -6.82 5.56 -8.56
CA LYS A 43 -6.06 4.60 -9.35
C LYS A 43 -5.51 3.50 -8.46
N ASP A 44 -4.45 3.81 -7.71
CA ASP A 44 -3.71 2.83 -6.93
C ASP A 44 -3.63 3.24 -5.45
N PHE A 45 -3.67 2.25 -4.56
CA PHE A 45 -3.38 2.45 -3.13
C PHE A 45 -2.23 1.54 -2.69
N ILE A 46 -1.09 2.16 -2.42
CA ILE A 46 0.18 1.51 -2.05
C ILE A 46 0.37 1.65 -0.54
N ILE A 47 0.32 0.52 0.17
CA ILE A 47 0.26 0.47 1.62
C ILE A 47 1.50 -0.24 2.15
N LEU A 48 2.30 0.48 2.95
CA LEU A 48 3.60 0.02 3.46
C LEU A 48 3.54 -0.02 4.99
N SER A 49 3.84 -1.17 5.60
CA SER A 49 3.88 -1.30 7.07
C SER A 49 2.66 -0.70 7.82
N PRO A 50 1.40 -0.91 7.39
CA PRO A 50 0.25 -0.25 8.00
C PRO A 50 0.08 -0.63 9.48
N GLU A 51 -0.29 0.34 10.31
CA GLU A 51 -0.73 0.10 11.68
C GLU A 51 -2.24 -0.14 11.71
N GLY A 52 -2.68 -1.18 12.43
CA GLY A 52 -4.10 -1.50 12.58
C GLY A 52 -4.80 -1.89 11.27
N ALA A 53 -4.10 -2.57 10.37
CA ALA A 53 -4.61 -3.03 9.07
C ALA A 53 -5.94 -3.80 9.15
N ASP A 54 -6.12 -4.60 10.18
CA ASP A 54 -7.32 -5.40 10.47
C ASP A 54 -8.53 -4.56 10.95
N ASN A 55 -8.29 -3.33 11.41
CA ASN A 55 -9.32 -2.39 11.82
C ASN A 55 -9.78 -1.47 10.66
N ALA A 56 -9.10 -1.52 9.51
CA ALA A 56 -9.49 -0.74 8.34
C ALA A 56 -10.92 -1.06 7.90
N ARG A 57 -11.69 -0.04 7.52
CA ARG A 57 -13.01 -0.20 6.92
C ARG A 57 -13.09 0.75 5.72
N PHE A 58 -12.98 0.19 4.52
CA PHE A 58 -13.07 0.93 3.28
C PHE A 58 -13.54 0.02 2.14
N ASP A 59 -14.19 0.61 1.13
CA ASP A 59 -14.57 -0.09 -0.09
C ASP A 59 -13.41 -0.09 -1.10
N TRP A 60 -12.63 -1.17 -1.10
CA TRP A 60 -11.46 -1.32 -1.97
C TRP A 60 -11.82 -1.35 -3.46
N THR A 61 -13.09 -1.56 -3.84
CA THR A 61 -13.53 -1.55 -5.24
C THR A 61 -13.49 -0.15 -5.87
N LYS A 62 -13.32 0.89 -5.06
CA LYS A 62 -13.07 2.27 -5.53
C LYS A 62 -11.69 2.48 -6.15
N PHE A 63 -10.75 1.56 -5.94
CA PHE A 63 -9.42 1.60 -6.53
C PHE A 63 -9.30 0.62 -7.69
N GLN A 64 -8.47 0.96 -8.69
CA GLN A 64 -8.08 0.01 -9.73
C GLN A 64 -7.12 -1.04 -9.18
N HIS A 65 -6.16 -0.62 -8.34
CA HIS A 65 -5.26 -1.55 -7.66
C HIS A 65 -5.04 -1.18 -6.19
N VAL A 66 -4.91 -2.19 -5.33
CA VAL A 66 -4.61 -2.00 -3.90
C VAL A 66 -3.54 -2.99 -3.45
N TRP A 67 -2.36 -2.49 -3.08
CA TRP A 67 -1.21 -3.32 -2.73
C TRP A 67 -0.75 -3.06 -1.31
N HIS A 68 -0.81 -4.09 -0.47
CA HIS A 68 -0.17 -4.11 0.85
C HIS A 68 1.18 -4.79 0.76
N TYR A 69 2.25 -3.99 0.74
CA TYR A 69 3.61 -4.48 0.76
C TYR A 69 3.97 -4.90 2.18
N SER A 70 4.08 -6.21 2.37
CA SER A 70 4.33 -6.83 3.66
C SER A 70 5.73 -7.43 3.70
N SER A 71 6.41 -7.22 4.83
CA SER A 71 7.63 -7.93 5.20
C SER A 71 7.40 -9.42 5.52
N SER A 72 6.13 -9.83 5.67
CA SER A 72 5.71 -11.19 6.01
C SER A 72 4.59 -11.66 5.07
N TRP A 73 4.91 -12.56 4.14
CA TRP A 73 3.88 -13.29 3.40
C TRP A 73 4.32 -14.72 3.11
N LYS A 74 3.54 -15.68 3.63
CA LYS A 74 3.51 -17.13 3.35
C LYS A 74 4.82 -17.92 3.32
N ASN A 75 5.98 -17.29 3.50
CA ASN A 75 7.27 -17.93 3.39
C ASN A 75 7.81 -18.23 4.79
N ASN A 76 8.07 -19.50 5.08
CA ASN A 76 8.51 -19.96 6.41
C ASN A 76 9.78 -19.24 6.92
N ARG A 77 10.60 -18.68 6.01
CA ARG A 77 11.81 -17.91 6.35
C ARG A 77 11.54 -16.62 7.13
N TYR A 78 10.31 -16.09 7.08
CA TYR A 78 9.91 -14.85 7.75
C TYR A 78 9.06 -15.10 9.01
N ARG A 79 8.94 -16.36 9.45
CA ARG A 79 8.29 -16.72 10.72
C ARG A 79 9.10 -16.34 11.96
N LEU A 80 10.40 -16.12 11.82
CA LEU A 80 11.23 -15.68 12.94
C LEU A 80 10.86 -14.25 13.32
N VAL A 81 10.45 -14.04 14.57
CA VAL A 81 10.07 -12.72 15.11
C VAL A 81 11.15 -11.67 14.87
N CYS A 82 12.43 -12.06 14.99
CA CYS A 82 13.57 -11.17 14.74
C CYS A 82 13.70 -10.70 13.28
N ARG A 83 12.90 -11.23 12.34
CA ARG A 83 12.82 -10.84 10.92
C ARG A 83 11.48 -10.20 10.55
N GLN A 84 10.54 -10.11 11.48
CA GLN A 84 9.24 -9.49 11.27
C GLN A 84 9.28 -8.01 11.61
N ASP A 85 8.27 -7.27 11.14
CA ASP A 85 7.97 -5.95 11.69
C ASP A 85 7.40 -6.13 13.10
N GLY A 86 8.14 -5.63 14.08
CA GLY A 86 7.73 -5.64 15.48
C GLY A 86 7.09 -4.33 15.96
N ILE A 87 7.06 -3.32 15.10
CA ILE A 87 6.38 -2.05 15.36
C ILE A 87 4.92 -2.16 14.95
N ALA A 88 4.66 -2.69 13.75
CA ALA A 88 3.32 -2.91 13.23
C ALA A 88 3.14 -4.37 12.76
N PRO A 89 2.28 -5.16 13.42
CA PRO A 89 1.95 -6.51 12.94
C PRO A 89 1.43 -6.45 11.50
N GLN A 90 2.13 -7.12 10.58
CA GLN A 90 1.78 -7.14 9.15
C GLN A 90 0.67 -8.14 8.86
N VAL A 91 -0.51 -7.87 9.44
CA VAL A 91 -1.72 -8.66 9.26
C VAL A 91 -2.46 -8.28 7.97
N PRO A 92 -3.30 -9.16 7.42
CA PRO A 92 -4.15 -8.81 6.29
C PRO A 92 -5.02 -7.59 6.57
N ILE A 93 -5.10 -6.70 5.59
CA ILE A 93 -6.02 -5.57 5.63
C ILE A 93 -7.46 -6.08 5.54
N HIS A 94 -8.33 -5.58 6.41
CA HIS A 94 -9.71 -6.03 6.45
C HIS A 94 -10.45 -5.73 5.13
N GLY A 95 -11.15 -6.73 4.61
CA GLY A 95 -11.91 -6.64 3.37
C GLY A 95 -11.06 -6.66 2.10
N LEU A 96 -9.74 -6.55 2.20
CA LEU A 96 -8.83 -6.59 1.04
C LEU A 96 -8.75 -8.02 0.51
N LYS A 97 -9.14 -8.24 -0.75
CA LYS A 97 -9.05 -9.58 -1.35
C LYS A 97 -7.63 -9.83 -1.83
N ASN A 98 -7.36 -11.07 -2.18
CA ASN A 98 -6.07 -11.49 -2.72
C ASN A 98 -6.25 -12.04 -4.14
N ASN A 99 -6.36 -11.13 -5.11
CA ASN A 99 -6.61 -11.42 -6.53
C ASN A 99 -5.62 -10.62 -7.43
N GLU A 100 -5.98 -10.42 -8.70
CA GLU A 100 -5.15 -9.75 -9.71
C GLU A 100 -5.00 -8.23 -9.51
N THR A 101 -5.96 -7.58 -8.83
CA THR A 101 -5.98 -6.14 -8.61
C THR A 101 -5.74 -5.73 -7.16
N GLU A 102 -5.92 -6.66 -6.22
CA GLU A 102 -5.73 -6.37 -4.80
C GLU A 102 -4.97 -7.47 -4.04
N GLY A 103 -4.26 -7.04 -2.99
CA GLY A 103 -3.87 -7.88 -1.87
C GLY A 103 -2.44 -7.70 -1.40
N ILE A 104 -1.98 -8.71 -0.66
CA ILE A 104 -0.71 -8.64 0.06
C ILE A 104 0.43 -9.07 -0.85
N ILE A 105 1.46 -8.23 -0.92
CA ILE A 105 2.68 -8.44 -1.68
C ILE A 105 3.80 -8.75 -0.70
N GLY A 106 4.31 -9.98 -0.78
CA GLY A 106 5.52 -10.36 -0.07
C GLY A 106 6.78 -9.98 -0.84
N VAL A 107 7.89 -9.93 -0.12
CA VAL A 107 9.23 -9.77 -0.68
C VAL A 107 9.47 -10.84 -1.78
N PRO A 108 9.76 -10.44 -3.03
CA PRO A 108 10.10 -11.39 -4.09
C PRO A 108 11.28 -12.27 -3.73
N SER A 109 11.25 -13.55 -4.12
CA SER A 109 12.35 -14.50 -3.83
C SER A 109 13.69 -14.10 -4.46
N ARG A 110 13.65 -13.29 -5.52
CA ARG A 110 14.81 -12.74 -6.22
C ARG A 110 15.41 -11.50 -5.56
N SER A 111 14.69 -10.88 -4.61
CA SER A 111 15.16 -9.68 -3.95
C SER A 111 16.41 -9.97 -3.12
N ARG A 112 17.48 -9.23 -3.40
CA ARG A 112 18.76 -9.33 -2.70
C ARG A 112 18.88 -8.22 -1.67
N ASN A 113 19.61 -8.47 -0.59
CA ASN A 113 19.89 -7.49 0.47
C ASN A 113 18.65 -6.92 1.17
N VAL A 114 17.58 -7.70 1.26
CA VAL A 114 16.33 -7.31 1.94
C VAL A 114 16.63 -7.12 3.43
N LYS A 115 16.42 -5.91 3.92
CA LYS A 115 16.70 -5.53 5.30
C LYS A 115 15.47 -5.80 6.17
N LEU A 116 15.39 -7.03 6.64
CA LEU A 116 14.36 -7.46 7.57
C LEU A 116 14.82 -7.36 9.02
N GLY A 117 13.86 -7.16 9.90
CA GLY A 117 14.05 -7.21 11.35
C GLY A 117 13.07 -6.34 12.10
N PHE A 118 13.00 -6.51 13.41
CA PHE A 118 11.99 -5.89 14.29
C PHE A 118 11.70 -4.43 13.95
N TYR A 119 12.75 -3.60 13.84
CA TYR A 119 12.63 -2.19 13.44
C TYR A 119 12.85 -1.97 11.93
N LYS A 120 13.64 -2.84 11.27
CA LYS A 120 14.03 -2.65 9.87
C LYS A 120 12.85 -2.89 8.93
N SER A 121 12.08 -3.93 9.18
CA SER A 121 10.90 -4.27 8.40
C SER A 121 9.82 -3.17 8.44
N HIS A 122 9.91 -2.24 9.38
CA HIS A 122 9.04 -1.07 9.48
C HIS A 122 9.59 0.17 8.77
N HIS A 123 10.90 0.28 8.56
CA HIS A 123 11.50 1.51 8.07
C HIS A 123 11.39 1.64 6.55
N LEU A 124 10.83 2.75 6.05
CA LEU A 124 10.56 2.94 4.62
C LEU A 124 11.78 2.73 3.72
N SER A 125 12.97 3.19 4.13
CA SER A 125 14.23 3.00 3.37
C SER A 125 14.62 1.53 3.13
N PHE A 126 13.97 0.58 3.80
CA PHE A 126 14.21 -0.85 3.66
C PHE A 126 13.14 -1.56 2.81
N TYR A 127 12.21 -0.80 2.23
CA TYR A 127 11.25 -1.29 1.25
C TYR A 127 11.78 -1.29 -0.20
N ASN A 128 13.07 -1.05 -0.42
CA ASN A 128 13.69 -1.03 -1.76
C ASN A 128 13.43 -2.29 -2.63
N TRP A 129 13.04 -3.41 -2.02
CA TRP A 129 12.66 -4.63 -2.73
C TRP A 129 11.41 -4.45 -3.61
N PHE A 130 10.56 -3.43 -3.41
CA PHE A 130 9.43 -3.20 -4.33
C PHE A 130 9.91 -2.87 -5.76
N PHE A 131 11.12 -2.30 -5.92
CA PHE A 131 11.71 -2.06 -7.24
C PHE A 131 12.05 -3.35 -7.98
N ASP A 132 12.12 -4.48 -7.27
CA ASP A 132 12.33 -5.78 -7.89
C ASP A 132 11.05 -6.33 -8.52
N ILE A 133 9.88 -5.72 -8.31
CA ILE A 133 8.61 -6.15 -8.93
C ILE A 133 8.53 -5.55 -10.33
N LYS A 134 8.36 -6.40 -11.33
CA LYS A 134 8.41 -6.00 -12.75
C LYS A 134 7.03 -5.65 -13.27
N LYS A 135 6.98 -4.83 -14.33
CA LYS A 135 5.75 -4.55 -15.06
C LYS A 135 5.05 -5.85 -15.49
N GLY A 136 3.74 -5.90 -15.28
CA GLY A 136 2.91 -7.09 -15.51
C GLY A 136 2.88 -8.10 -14.35
N GLU A 137 3.69 -7.89 -13.31
CA GLU A 137 3.61 -8.70 -12.09
C GLU A 137 2.64 -8.09 -11.07
N ARG A 138 2.05 -8.98 -10.28
CA ARG A 138 1.19 -8.60 -9.17
C ARG A 138 1.97 -7.75 -8.16
N GLY A 139 1.42 -6.61 -7.77
CA GLY A 139 2.11 -5.66 -6.90
C GLY A 139 3.02 -4.69 -7.64
N TYR A 140 3.01 -4.66 -8.97
CA TYR A 140 3.66 -3.59 -9.72
C TYR A 140 2.85 -2.29 -9.61
N PHE A 141 3.55 -1.17 -9.47
CA PHE A 141 2.99 0.18 -9.55
C PHE A 141 3.99 1.06 -10.31
N GLY A 142 3.50 2.12 -10.96
CA GLY A 142 4.37 3.08 -11.66
C GLY A 142 4.27 3.10 -13.19
N ASP A 143 3.13 2.68 -13.76
CA ASP A 143 2.76 3.13 -15.11
C ASP A 143 2.37 4.62 -15.03
N TYR A 144 3.37 5.50 -15.13
CA TYR A 144 3.27 6.96 -15.19
C TYR A 144 3.84 7.51 -16.50
#